data_AF-A0A3D3JXG0-F1
#
_entry.id   AF-A0A3D3JXG0-F1
#
_cell.length_a   1.000
_cell.length_b   1.000
_cell.length_c   1.000
_cell.angle_alpha   90.00
_cell.angle_beta   90.00
_cell.angle_gamma   90.00
#
_symmetry.space_group_name_H-M   'P 1'
#
loop_
_entity.id
_entity.type
_entity.pdbx_description
1 polymer ?
#
loop_
_entity_poly.entity_id
_entity_poly.type
_entity_poly.pdbx_seq_one_letter_code
_entity_poly.pdbx_strand_id
1 'polypeptide(L)'
;MTNPIQKIFLLGLMVSSTAVFSQIKEEKLILDRKREPEVKKIEKKKTSIETIKNYPPQTKKIEDSLNLKYNITDVPAASDFKTSTIQGEDISPKFDANYQNNYFQLGMGNYGKILADGNISTKLENNMEVGGDVHFLSTSGLKKDYDWSSKQSSANLGAFLNSYGERGKFGINADYGLKDYNYYGIYAFDGIQGINIPSDIDLKQKVNQFKVNGYYDFYSNEILNDVR
;
A
#
# COMPACT_ATOMS: atom_id res chain seq x y z
N MET A 1 42.93 -11.16 21.33
CA MET A 1 43.55 -10.38 20.23
C MET A 1 42.68 -10.57 18.98
N THR A 2 42.04 -9.53 18.47
CA THR A 2 41.18 -9.64 17.27
C THR A 2 42.02 -9.59 16.00
N ASN A 3 41.70 -10.47 15.04
CA ASN A 3 42.43 -10.59 13.78
C ASN A 3 42.33 -9.30 12.95
N PRO A 4 43.36 -8.96 12.15
CA PRO A 4 43.38 -7.72 11.36
C PRO A 4 42.16 -7.59 10.41
N ILE A 5 41.65 -8.72 9.92
CA ILE A 5 40.44 -8.78 9.07
C ILE A 5 39.18 -8.37 9.84
N GLN A 6 39.04 -8.74 11.12
CA GLN A 6 37.91 -8.30 11.95
C GLN A 6 37.95 -6.80 12.22
N LYS A 7 39.15 -6.20 12.35
CA LYS A 7 39.30 -4.76 12.53
C LYS A 7 38.91 -3.99 11.28
N ILE A 8 39.26 -4.50 10.10
CA ILE A 8 38.85 -3.91 8.81
C ILE A 8 37.33 -4.00 8.63
N PHE A 9 36.73 -5.13 8.99
CA PHE A 9 35.28 -5.29 8.94
C PHE A 9 34.55 -4.37 9.93
N LEU A 10 35.05 -4.24 11.17
CA LEU A 10 34.50 -3.30 12.16
C LEU A 10 34.66 -1.84 11.74
N LEU A 11 35.80 -1.49 11.13
CA LEU A 11 36.05 -0.14 10.63
C LEU A 11 35.14 0.18 9.44
N GLY A 12 34.90 -0.78 8.54
CA GLY A 12 33.91 -0.64 7.47
C GLY A 12 32.48 -0.44 7.99
N LEU A 13 32.11 -1.15 9.07
CA LEU A 13 30.79 -1.02 9.71
C LEU A 13 30.61 0.30 10.48
N MET A 14 31.69 0.84 11.08
CA MET A 14 31.65 2.18 11.69
C MET A 14 31.61 3.28 10.63
N VAL A 15 32.39 3.18 9.55
CA VAL A 15 32.41 4.21 8.50
C VAL A 15 31.06 4.26 7.77
N SER A 16 30.42 3.10 7.51
CA SER A 16 29.07 3.08 6.93
C SER A 16 28.04 3.73 7.85
N SER A 17 28.14 3.57 9.18
CA SER A 17 27.23 4.24 10.13
C SER A 17 27.35 5.77 10.15
N THR A 18 28.51 6.33 9.75
CA THR A 18 28.72 7.79 9.66
C THR A 18 28.36 8.36 8.27
N ALA A 19 28.41 7.55 7.21
CA ALA A 19 28.03 7.96 5.86
C ALA A 19 26.50 8.08 5.67
N VAL A 20 25.68 7.52 6.58
CA VAL A 20 24.21 7.69 6.57
C VAL A 20 23.75 9.03 7.14
N PHE A 21 24.66 9.87 7.66
CA PHE A 21 24.36 11.22 8.15
C PHE A 21 24.62 12.32 7.11
N SER A 22 24.70 11.97 5.82
CA SER A 22 24.67 12.96 4.75
C SER A 22 23.26 13.54 4.60
N GLN A 23 22.96 14.55 5.40
CA GLN A 23 21.95 15.59 5.18
C GLN A 23 20.68 15.12 4.45
N ILE A 24 19.79 14.44 5.18
CA ILE A 24 18.36 14.64 4.90
C ILE A 24 18.09 16.06 5.39
N LYS A 25 18.18 17.04 4.48
CA LYS A 25 17.51 18.32 4.66
C LYS A 25 16.09 17.95 5.08
N GLU A 26 15.68 18.36 6.28
CA GLU A 26 14.29 18.26 6.70
C GLU A 26 13.45 19.08 5.71
N GLU A 27 13.05 18.47 4.60
CA GLU A 27 11.83 18.82 3.92
C GLU A 27 10.72 18.32 4.84
N LYS A 28 10.52 19.08 5.91
CA LYS A 28 9.27 19.04 6.65
C LYS A 28 8.24 19.60 5.67
N LEU A 29 7.67 18.71 4.88
CA LEU A 29 6.48 18.98 4.08
C LEU A 29 5.35 19.19 5.10
N ILE A 30 5.34 20.36 5.73
CA ILE A 30 4.15 20.84 6.43
C ILE A 30 3.15 21.09 5.31
N LEU A 31 2.40 20.04 4.98
CA LEU A 31 1.26 20.14 4.11
C LEU A 31 0.18 20.87 4.92
N ASP A 32 0.33 22.19 5.05
CA ASP A 32 -0.75 23.08 5.48
C ASP A 32 -1.82 22.98 4.40
N ARG A 33 -2.68 21.97 4.55
CA ARG A 33 -3.73 21.62 3.62
C ARG A 33 -4.85 22.63 3.80
N LYS A 34 -4.63 23.87 3.35
CA LYS A 34 -5.71 24.82 3.10
C LYS A 34 -6.55 24.24 1.97
N ARG A 35 -7.68 23.61 2.30
CA ARG A 35 -8.75 23.37 1.34
C ARG A 35 -9.71 24.54 1.42
N GLU A 36 -9.81 25.30 0.33
CA GLU A 36 -11.04 26.01 0.02
C GLU A 36 -11.97 24.96 -0.62
N PRO A 37 -13.11 24.61 0.00
CA PRO A 37 -14.05 23.71 -0.64
C PRO A 37 -14.57 24.35 -1.92
N GLU A 38 -14.31 23.75 -3.08
CA GLU A 38 -14.97 24.13 -4.33
C GLU A 38 -16.43 23.68 -4.29
N VAL A 39 -17.27 24.52 -3.68
CA VAL A 39 -18.71 24.36 -3.75
C VAL A 39 -19.13 24.74 -5.17
N LYS A 40 -19.41 23.73 -6.02
CA LYS A 40 -20.00 23.97 -7.34
C LYS A 40 -21.29 24.78 -7.17
N LYS A 41 -21.33 25.99 -7.72
CA LYS A 41 -22.50 26.88 -7.65
C LYS A 41 -23.67 26.23 -8.40
N ILE A 42 -24.85 26.34 -7.81
CA ILE A 42 -26.11 25.83 -8.36
C ILE A 42 -26.37 26.53 -9.71
N GLU A 43 -26.29 25.77 -10.80
CA GLU A 43 -26.68 26.27 -12.11
C GLU A 43 -28.18 26.02 -12.35
N LYS A 44 -28.93 27.11 -12.56
CA LYS A 44 -30.34 27.03 -12.91
C LYS A 44 -30.49 26.53 -14.36
N LYS A 45 -30.78 25.25 -14.56
CA LYS A 45 -31.23 24.75 -15.86
C LYS A 45 -32.69 25.18 -16.09
N LYS A 46 -32.93 25.99 -17.12
CA LYS A 46 -34.28 26.33 -17.58
C LYS A 46 -34.82 25.15 -18.36
N THR A 47 -35.86 24.49 -17.84
CA THR A 47 -36.61 23.45 -18.55
C THR A 47 -37.90 24.04 -19.12
N SER A 48 -37.84 25.24 -19.69
CA SER A 48 -39.03 25.89 -20.25
C SER A 48 -39.04 25.70 -21.76
N ILE A 49 -39.99 24.89 -22.24
CA ILE A 49 -40.46 24.98 -23.64
C ILE A 49 -40.98 26.41 -23.81
N GLU A 50 -40.47 27.15 -24.80
CA GLU A 50 -40.88 28.54 -25.03
C GLU A 50 -42.39 28.59 -25.27
N THR A 51 -43.13 29.18 -24.33
CA THR A 51 -44.56 29.44 -24.52
C THR A 51 -44.70 30.55 -25.54
N ILE A 52 -45.01 30.16 -26.78
CA ILE A 52 -45.26 31.09 -27.89
C ILE A 52 -46.45 31.97 -27.49
N LYS A 53 -46.20 33.26 -27.28
CA LYS A 53 -47.26 34.23 -27.02
C LYS A 53 -48.12 34.36 -28.29
N ASN A 54 -49.33 33.83 -28.24
CA ASN A 54 -50.31 34.01 -29.31
C ASN A 54 -50.87 35.44 -29.23
N TYR A 55 -50.27 36.37 -29.97
CA TYR A 55 -50.79 37.72 -30.09
C TYR A 55 -52.00 37.74 -31.03
N PRO A 56 -53.05 38.51 -30.71
CA PRO A 56 -54.20 38.63 -31.59
C PRO A 56 -53.77 39.22 -32.95
N PRO A 57 -54.29 38.70 -34.07
CA PRO A 57 -53.94 39.18 -35.41
C PRO A 57 -54.34 40.66 -35.58
N GLN A 58 -53.49 41.43 -36.26
CA GLN A 58 -53.62 42.89 -36.39
C GLN A 58 -54.80 43.34 -37.28
N THR A 59 -55.45 42.41 -37.96
CA THR A 59 -56.63 42.68 -38.81
C THR A 59 -57.90 42.23 -38.09
N LYS A 60 -58.32 42.98 -37.06
CA LYS A 60 -59.69 42.85 -36.54
C LYS A 60 -60.55 43.95 -37.13
N LYS A 61 -61.72 43.59 -37.66
CA LYS A 61 -62.69 44.56 -38.16
C LYS A 61 -63.37 45.24 -36.95
N ILE A 62 -63.77 46.50 -37.11
CA ILE A 62 -64.38 47.33 -36.06
C ILE A 62 -65.63 46.65 -35.46
N GLU A 63 -66.36 45.88 -36.26
CA GLU A 63 -67.54 45.11 -35.89
C GLU A 63 -67.27 44.03 -34.82
N ASP A 64 -66.07 43.45 -34.80
CA ASP A 64 -65.68 42.40 -33.82
C ASP A 64 -65.43 42.98 -32.42
N SER A 65 -65.30 44.32 -32.28
CA SER A 65 -65.06 44.98 -31.00
C SER A 65 -66.34 45.28 -30.21
N LEU A 66 -67.53 45.15 -30.82
CA LEU A 66 -68.79 45.50 -30.18
C LEU A 66 -69.36 44.41 -29.25
N ASN A 67 -68.83 43.17 -29.28
CA ASN A 67 -69.28 42.05 -28.44
C ASN A 67 -68.12 41.33 -27.71
N LEU A 68 -67.17 42.12 -27.17
CA LEU A 68 -66.06 41.59 -26.37
C LEU A 68 -66.56 41.13 -24.99
N LYS A 69 -66.68 39.81 -24.80
CA LYS A 69 -66.87 39.21 -23.47
C LYS A 69 -65.52 38.79 -22.90
N TYR A 70 -65.12 39.45 -21.81
CA TYR A 70 -63.92 39.10 -21.06
C TYR A 70 -64.29 38.04 -20.01
N ASN A 71 -63.53 36.95 -19.98
CA ASN A 71 -63.61 35.97 -18.90
C ASN A 71 -62.30 36.03 -18.12
N ILE A 72 -62.40 36.25 -16.81
CA ILE A 72 -61.24 36.29 -15.92
C ILE A 72 -60.95 34.84 -15.53
N THR A 73 -59.82 34.32 -16.00
CA THR A 73 -59.36 32.97 -15.64
C THR A 73 -58.17 33.11 -14.70
N ASP A 74 -58.31 32.63 -13.47
CA ASP A 74 -57.19 32.54 -12.53
C ASP A 74 -56.22 31.45 -13.01
N VAL A 75 -55.03 31.87 -13.44
CA VAL A 75 -53.95 30.96 -13.80
C VAL A 75 -53.09 30.77 -12.55
N PRO A 76 -53.01 29.55 -11.98
CA PRO A 76 -52.17 29.32 -10.81
C PRO A 76 -50.71 29.60 -11.16
N ALA A 77 -49.98 30.22 -10.24
CA ALA A 77 -48.56 30.49 -10.40
C ALA A 77 -47.76 29.17 -10.35
N ALA A 78 -47.59 28.53 -11.50
CA ALA A 78 -46.72 27.36 -11.65
C ALA A 78 -45.26 27.81 -11.63
N SER A 79 -44.58 27.59 -10.50
CA SER A 79 -43.13 27.77 -10.40
C SER A 79 -42.45 26.54 -11.00
N ASP A 80 -41.89 26.70 -12.22
CA ASP A 80 -41.10 25.66 -12.90
C ASP A 80 -39.69 25.46 -12.29
N PHE A 81 -39.40 26.08 -11.16
CA PHE A 81 -38.12 25.95 -10.48
C PHE A 81 -38.07 24.66 -9.66
N LYS A 82 -37.57 23.58 -10.27
CA LYS A 82 -37.08 22.41 -9.52
C LYS A 82 -35.60 22.57 -9.24
N THR A 83 -35.22 22.54 -7.96
CA THR A 83 -33.81 22.49 -7.53
C THR A 83 -33.22 21.15 -7.94
N SER A 84 -32.02 21.15 -8.53
CA SER A 84 -31.27 19.91 -8.77
C SER A 84 -31.03 19.18 -7.45
N THR A 85 -31.26 17.86 -7.42
CA THR A 85 -30.87 17.02 -6.29
C THR A 85 -29.35 17.02 -6.17
N ILE A 86 -28.84 17.41 -5.01
CA ILE A 86 -27.42 17.35 -4.67
C ILE A 86 -27.03 15.88 -4.63
N GLN A 87 -26.11 15.46 -5.50
CA GLN A 87 -25.46 14.17 -5.36
C GLN A 87 -24.38 14.33 -4.29
N GLY A 88 -24.52 13.60 -3.17
CA GLY A 88 -23.48 13.55 -2.15
C GLY A 88 -22.25 12.88 -2.76
N GLU A 89 -21.17 13.64 -2.89
CA GLU A 89 -19.89 13.10 -3.34
C GLU A 89 -19.12 12.62 -2.12
N ASP A 90 -18.57 11.40 -2.19
CA ASP A 90 -17.78 10.84 -1.11
C ASP A 90 -16.49 11.65 -0.94
N ILE A 91 -16.43 12.40 0.16
CA ILE A 91 -15.27 13.22 0.54
C ILE A 91 -14.22 12.42 1.33
N SER A 92 -14.43 11.11 1.49
CA SER A 92 -13.46 10.24 2.14
C SER A 92 -12.12 10.35 1.42
N PRO A 93 -11.00 10.46 2.17
CA PRO A 93 -9.69 10.49 1.56
C PRO A 93 -9.48 9.20 0.76
N LYS A 94 -9.34 9.32 -0.56
CA LYS A 94 -8.85 8.24 -1.41
C LYS A 94 -7.38 8.03 -1.04
N PHE A 95 -7.10 7.01 -0.24
CA PHE A 95 -5.73 6.60 0.06
C PHE A 95 -5.18 5.89 -1.17
N ASP A 96 -4.18 6.49 -1.81
CA ASP A 96 -3.42 5.82 -2.87
C ASP A 96 -2.65 4.66 -2.23
N ALA A 97 -3.12 3.42 -2.41
CA ALA A 97 -2.51 2.22 -1.81
C ALA A 97 -1.04 2.01 -2.26
N ASN A 98 -0.60 2.74 -3.29
CA ASN A 98 0.76 2.70 -3.83
C ASN A 98 1.84 3.18 -2.85
N TYR A 99 1.49 3.94 -1.80
CA TYR A 99 2.47 4.42 -0.81
C TYR A 99 2.96 3.33 0.17
N GLN A 100 2.35 2.14 0.19
CA GLN A 100 2.76 1.03 1.07
C GLN A 100 3.83 0.12 0.47
N ASN A 101 4.24 0.34 -0.79
CA ASN A 101 5.21 -0.50 -1.47
C ASN A 101 6.62 -0.39 -0.88
N ASN A 102 6.95 0.71 -0.21
CA ASN A 102 8.24 0.94 0.40
C ASN A 102 8.09 1.00 1.91
N TYR A 103 8.78 0.13 2.64
CA TYR A 103 8.74 0.13 4.09
C TYR A 103 10.07 -0.29 4.71
N PHE A 104 10.26 0.13 5.95
CA PHE A 104 11.32 -0.37 6.81
C PHE A 104 10.76 -0.55 8.22
N GLN A 105 10.93 -1.74 8.77
CA GLN A 105 10.42 -2.15 10.06
C GLN A 105 11.56 -2.69 10.92
N LEU A 106 11.59 -2.24 12.17
CA LEU A 106 12.40 -2.82 13.22
C LEU A 106 11.46 -3.33 14.31
N GLY A 107 11.76 -4.52 14.83
CA GLY A 107 10.97 -5.14 15.87
C GLY A 107 11.84 -5.80 16.92
N MET A 108 11.36 -5.81 18.15
CA MET A 108 11.93 -6.60 19.24
C MET A 108 10.82 -7.37 19.94
N GLY A 109 11.09 -8.61 20.32
CA GLY A 109 10.12 -9.51 20.94
C GLY A 109 10.72 -10.39 22.02
N ASN A 110 9.89 -11.31 22.52
CA ASN A 110 10.28 -12.25 23.56
C ASN A 110 11.50 -13.10 23.16
N TYR A 111 12.22 -13.60 24.17
CA TYR A 111 13.42 -14.43 24.00
C TYR A 111 14.54 -13.73 23.23
N GLY A 112 14.63 -12.40 23.36
CA GLY A 112 15.62 -11.59 22.66
C GLY A 112 15.47 -11.67 21.14
N LYS A 113 14.23 -11.76 20.66
CA LYS A 113 13.93 -11.78 19.22
C LYS A 113 14.12 -10.39 18.65
N ILE A 114 14.90 -10.25 17.60
CA ILE A 114 15.14 -9.00 16.88
C ILE A 114 14.76 -9.21 15.42
N LEU A 115 13.93 -8.31 14.89
CA LEU A 115 13.48 -8.28 13.49
C LEU A 115 13.98 -6.98 12.85
N ALA A 116 14.54 -7.09 11.65
CA ALA A 116 14.73 -5.97 10.74
C ALA A 116 14.23 -6.38 9.37
N ASP A 117 13.22 -5.69 8.86
CA ASP A 117 12.56 -6.01 7.60
C ASP A 117 12.48 -4.72 6.76
N GLY A 118 12.71 -4.81 5.47
CA GLY A 118 12.57 -3.67 4.59
C GLY A 118 12.28 -4.12 3.17
N ASN A 119 11.44 -3.34 2.50
CA ASN A 119 11.14 -3.49 1.09
C ASN A 119 11.26 -2.13 0.41
N ILE A 120 11.89 -2.10 -0.74
CA ILE A 120 11.91 -0.94 -1.61
C ILE A 120 11.55 -1.37 -3.03
N SER A 121 10.56 -0.73 -3.63
CA SER A 121 10.14 -0.97 -5.00
C SER A 121 9.74 0.32 -5.71
N THR A 122 9.93 0.32 -7.02
CA THR A 122 9.53 1.41 -7.90
C THR A 122 8.79 0.86 -9.11
N LYS A 123 7.69 1.52 -9.47
CA LYS A 123 6.94 1.25 -10.69
C LYS A 123 7.51 2.12 -11.82
N LEU A 124 7.90 1.48 -12.91
CA LEU A 124 8.32 2.12 -14.15
C LEU A 124 7.08 2.47 -14.98
N GLU A 125 7.24 3.43 -15.89
CA GLU A 125 6.17 3.89 -16.81
C GLU A 125 5.59 2.75 -17.66
N ASN A 126 6.38 1.70 -17.94
CA ASN A 126 5.97 0.54 -18.74
C ASN A 126 5.13 -0.49 -17.96
N ASN A 127 4.47 -0.09 -16.88
CA ASN A 127 3.71 -0.97 -16.00
C ASN A 127 4.54 -2.16 -15.47
N MET A 128 5.82 -1.92 -15.26
CA MET A 128 6.75 -2.86 -14.63
C MET A 128 7.10 -2.35 -13.24
N GLU A 129 7.38 -3.24 -12.31
CA GLU A 129 7.85 -2.90 -10.98
C GLU A 129 9.14 -3.66 -10.71
N VAL A 130 10.14 -2.93 -10.24
CA VAL A 130 11.41 -3.51 -9.81
C VAL A 130 11.61 -3.14 -8.35
N GLY A 131 12.10 -4.08 -7.57
CA GLY A 131 12.35 -3.85 -6.16
C GLY A 131 13.29 -4.86 -5.55
N GLY A 132 13.60 -4.63 -4.30
CA GLY A 132 14.35 -5.54 -3.46
C GLY A 132 13.86 -5.48 -2.03
N ASP A 133 14.11 -6.58 -1.33
CA ASP A 133 13.71 -6.74 0.05
C ASP A 133 14.85 -7.35 0.88
N VAL A 134 14.87 -6.98 2.14
CA VAL A 134 15.80 -7.51 3.12
C VAL A 134 15.02 -7.93 4.35
N HIS A 135 15.24 -9.17 4.78
CA HIS A 135 14.60 -9.71 5.97
C HIS A 135 15.66 -10.31 6.88
N PHE A 136 15.74 -9.80 8.11
CA PHE A 136 16.64 -10.30 9.15
C PHE A 136 15.85 -10.59 10.41
N LEU A 137 16.02 -11.80 10.93
CA LEU A 137 15.40 -12.24 12.16
C LEU A 137 16.44 -12.99 12.99
N SER A 138 16.59 -12.63 14.26
CA SER A 138 17.41 -13.36 15.22
C SER A 138 16.64 -13.62 16.51
N THR A 139 16.98 -14.68 17.22
CA THR A 139 16.45 -15.00 18.55
C THR A 139 17.56 -15.55 19.43
N SER A 140 17.54 -15.16 20.70
CA SER A 140 18.47 -15.68 21.71
C SER A 140 18.03 -17.02 22.29
N GLY A 141 16.78 -17.44 22.03
CA GLY A 141 16.27 -18.75 22.41
C GLY A 141 15.83 -18.90 23.87
N LEU A 142 15.42 -20.12 24.23
CA LEU A 142 14.87 -20.50 25.54
C LEU A 142 15.96 -20.89 26.55
N LYS A 143 16.96 -20.02 26.75
CA LYS A 143 18.15 -20.32 27.58
C LYS A 143 17.85 -20.70 29.04
N LYS A 144 16.65 -20.40 29.56
CA LYS A 144 16.30 -20.66 30.97
C LYS A 144 15.68 -22.03 31.22
N ASP A 145 15.12 -22.66 30.19
CA ASP A 145 14.33 -23.88 30.36
C ASP A 145 15.13 -25.14 29.98
N TYR A 146 16.26 -24.97 29.29
CA TYR A 146 17.11 -26.06 28.82
C TYR A 146 18.61 -25.67 28.81
N ASP A 147 19.50 -26.64 29.07
CA ASP A 147 20.97 -26.44 29.09
C ASP A 147 21.58 -26.23 27.69
N TRP A 148 20.83 -26.48 26.62
CA TRP A 148 21.32 -26.39 25.24
C TRP A 148 20.98 -25.04 24.58
N SER A 149 21.89 -24.56 23.71
CA SER A 149 21.74 -23.26 23.05
C SER A 149 20.68 -23.30 21.95
N SER A 150 19.61 -22.53 22.18
CA SER A 150 18.45 -22.39 21.29
C SER A 150 18.59 -21.13 20.38
N LYS A 151 19.81 -20.63 20.15
CA LYS A 151 20.02 -19.46 19.31
C LYS A 151 19.71 -19.76 17.83
N GLN A 152 19.04 -18.84 17.16
CA GLN A 152 18.80 -18.91 15.72
C GLN A 152 18.90 -17.52 15.08
N SER A 153 19.32 -17.48 13.82
CA SER A 153 19.22 -16.29 12.99
C SER A 153 19.00 -16.65 11.53
N SER A 154 18.20 -15.84 10.85
CA SER A 154 18.00 -15.91 9.41
C SER A 154 18.15 -14.52 8.82
N ALA A 155 18.86 -14.44 7.70
CA ALA A 155 18.93 -13.27 6.84
C ALA A 155 18.48 -13.67 5.44
N ASN A 156 17.73 -12.83 4.77
CA ASN A 156 17.33 -13.00 3.39
C ASN A 156 17.45 -11.66 2.66
N LEU A 157 17.93 -11.72 1.44
CA LEU A 157 18.02 -10.61 0.51
C LEU A 157 17.37 -11.04 -0.79
N GLY A 158 16.31 -10.35 -1.18
CA GLY A 158 15.53 -10.60 -2.38
C GLY A 158 15.64 -9.45 -3.37
N ALA A 159 15.54 -9.78 -4.65
CA ALA A 159 15.28 -8.84 -5.73
C ALA A 159 14.15 -9.39 -6.60
N PHE A 160 13.25 -8.54 -7.03
CA PHE A 160 12.10 -8.94 -7.83
C PHE A 160 11.81 -7.97 -8.97
N LEU A 161 11.22 -8.52 -10.02
CA LEU A 161 10.70 -7.81 -11.17
C LEU A 161 9.30 -8.33 -11.47
N ASN A 162 8.32 -7.43 -11.45
CA ASN A 162 6.94 -7.71 -11.83
C ASN A 162 6.60 -6.95 -13.10
N SER A 163 5.81 -7.55 -13.98
CA SER A 163 5.23 -6.92 -15.17
C SER A 163 3.73 -7.07 -15.12
N TYR A 164 3.02 -5.95 -15.18
CA TYR A 164 1.57 -5.89 -15.08
C TYR A 164 0.99 -5.74 -16.50
N GLY A 165 0.38 -6.80 -17.03
CA GLY A 165 -0.34 -6.78 -18.30
C GLY A 165 -1.84 -6.60 -18.11
N GLU A 166 -2.61 -6.50 -19.20
CA GLU A 166 -4.07 -6.35 -19.12
C GLU A 166 -4.79 -7.60 -18.58
N ARG A 167 -4.23 -8.78 -18.83
CA ARG A 167 -4.87 -10.08 -18.55
C ARG A 167 -4.21 -10.84 -17.38
N GLY A 168 -3.17 -10.26 -16.79
CA GLY A 168 -2.43 -10.91 -15.71
C GLY A 168 -1.15 -10.17 -15.32
N LYS A 169 -0.49 -10.70 -14.29
CA LYS A 169 0.77 -10.25 -13.74
C LYS A 169 1.83 -11.34 -13.92
N PHE A 170 2.97 -10.98 -14.49
CA PHE A 170 4.16 -11.82 -14.49
C PHE A 170 5.12 -11.35 -13.38
N GLY A 171 5.76 -12.27 -12.67
CA GLY A 171 6.74 -11.93 -11.66
C GLY A 171 7.94 -12.88 -11.69
N ILE A 172 9.13 -12.33 -11.52
CA ILE A 172 10.37 -13.07 -11.27
C ILE A 172 10.99 -12.54 -9.99
N ASN A 173 11.44 -13.45 -9.12
CA ASN A 173 12.22 -13.10 -7.93
C ASN A 173 13.46 -13.99 -7.80
N ALA A 174 14.53 -13.38 -7.29
CA ALA A 174 15.78 -14.04 -6.96
C ALA A 174 16.15 -13.69 -5.52
N ASP A 175 16.31 -14.71 -4.68
CA ASP A 175 16.53 -14.57 -3.26
C ASP A 175 17.79 -15.31 -2.81
N TYR A 176 18.55 -14.66 -1.94
CA TYR A 176 19.68 -15.26 -1.22
C TYR A 176 19.37 -15.29 0.28
N GLY A 177 19.31 -16.49 0.84
CA GLY A 177 19.03 -16.74 2.25
C GLY A 177 20.22 -17.32 2.99
N LEU A 178 20.53 -16.74 4.15
CA LEU A 178 21.44 -17.29 5.15
C LEU A 178 20.61 -17.76 6.34
N LYS A 179 20.79 -19.00 6.72
CA LYS A 179 20.05 -19.63 7.80
C LYS A 179 21.04 -20.26 8.77
N ASP A 180 21.01 -19.77 10.00
CA ASP A 180 21.87 -20.25 11.07
C ASP A 180 20.99 -20.78 12.21
N TYR A 181 20.91 -22.09 12.33
CA TYR A 181 20.07 -22.76 13.31
C TYR A 181 20.91 -23.68 14.18
N ASN A 182 20.70 -23.62 15.49
CA ASN A 182 21.09 -24.71 16.36
C ASN A 182 20.09 -25.84 16.22
N TYR A 183 20.54 -27.10 16.24
CA TYR A 183 19.68 -28.26 16.03
C TYR A 183 18.83 -28.49 17.29
N TYR A 184 17.51 -28.41 17.13
CA TYR A 184 16.58 -28.70 18.22
C TYR A 184 16.22 -30.17 18.16
N GLY A 185 16.52 -30.89 19.22
CA GLY A 185 15.89 -32.18 19.47
C GLY A 185 16.72 -33.41 19.22
N ILE A 186 18.03 -33.34 19.42
CA ILE A 186 18.71 -34.55 19.89
C ILE A 186 18.48 -34.70 21.39
N TYR A 187 17.22 -34.96 21.75
CA TYR A 187 16.80 -35.34 23.10
C TYR A 187 17.24 -36.77 23.46
N ALA A 188 18.00 -37.43 22.58
CA ALA A 188 18.22 -38.86 22.60
C ALA A 188 19.59 -39.28 23.16
N PHE A 189 20.30 -38.42 23.88
CA PHE A 189 21.59 -38.81 24.48
C PHE A 189 21.60 -38.78 26.00
N ASP A 190 20.70 -38.00 26.62
CA ASP A 190 20.58 -37.97 28.06
C ASP A 190 19.76 -39.19 28.51
N GLY A 191 20.46 -40.29 28.81
CA GLY A 191 19.87 -41.58 29.19
C GLY A 191 20.35 -42.80 28.41
N ILE A 192 21.18 -42.64 27.37
CA ILE A 192 21.85 -43.80 26.74
C ILE A 192 23.05 -44.20 27.60
N GLN A 193 22.89 -45.28 28.36
CA GLN A 193 23.96 -45.92 29.13
C GLN A 193 25.20 -46.12 28.24
N GLY A 194 26.33 -45.51 28.62
CA GLY A 194 27.61 -45.62 27.91
C GLY A 194 27.94 -44.50 26.92
N ILE A 195 27.04 -43.53 26.70
CA ILE A 195 27.31 -42.35 25.87
C ILE A 195 27.31 -41.12 26.78
N ASN A 196 28.50 -40.61 27.11
CA ASN A 196 28.66 -39.36 27.85
C ASN A 196 28.93 -38.25 26.84
N ILE A 197 27.87 -37.55 26.42
CA ILE A 197 28.03 -36.40 25.53
C ILE A 197 28.26 -35.18 26.40
N PRO A 198 29.42 -34.51 26.29
CA PRO A 198 29.70 -33.35 27.11
C PRO A 198 28.70 -32.22 26.80
N SER A 199 28.29 -31.49 27.84
CA SER A 199 27.27 -30.43 27.79
C SER A 199 27.72 -29.18 27.00
N ASP A 200 28.88 -29.25 26.35
CA ASP A 200 29.53 -28.19 25.58
C ASP A 200 29.41 -28.37 24.06
N ILE A 201 28.73 -29.42 23.58
CA ILE A 201 28.51 -29.64 22.15
C ILE A 201 27.43 -28.67 21.61
N ASP A 202 27.88 -27.60 20.94
CA ASP A 202 27.03 -26.66 20.20
C ASP A 202 26.78 -27.20 18.77
N LEU A 203 25.73 -28.01 18.61
CA LEU A 203 25.37 -28.55 17.30
C LEU A 203 24.66 -27.49 16.44
N LYS A 204 25.40 -26.99 15.46
CA LYS A 204 25.03 -25.83 14.67
C LYS A 204 25.00 -26.15 13.18
N GLN A 205 23.92 -25.79 12.51
CA GLN A 205 23.79 -25.93 11.06
C GLN A 205 23.66 -24.56 10.39
N LYS A 206 24.58 -24.27 9.48
CA LYS A 206 24.55 -23.10 8.61
C LYS A 206 24.18 -23.52 7.20
N VAL A 207 23.12 -22.93 6.65
CA VAL A 207 22.63 -23.21 5.31
C VAL A 207 22.58 -21.91 4.52
N ASN A 208 23.15 -21.96 3.32
CA ASN A 208 23.01 -20.91 2.32
C ASN A 208 21.99 -21.39 1.28
N GLN A 209 21.02 -20.57 0.95
CA GLN A 209 19.96 -20.90 0.01
C GLN A 209 19.94 -19.86 -1.10
N PHE A 210 19.95 -20.32 -2.34
CA PHE A 210 19.65 -19.51 -3.52
C PHE A 210 18.31 -19.98 -4.07
N LYS A 211 17.37 -19.06 -4.29
CA LYS A 211 16.05 -19.35 -4.84
C LYS A 211 15.81 -18.43 -6.02
N VAL A 212 15.36 -19.00 -7.13
CA VAL A 212 14.86 -18.25 -8.28
C VAL A 212 13.45 -18.78 -8.55
N ASN A 213 12.49 -17.88 -8.65
CA ASN A 213 11.10 -18.23 -8.90
C ASN A 213 10.53 -17.30 -9.98
N GLY A 214 9.69 -17.86 -10.84
CA GLY A 214 8.95 -17.15 -11.87
C GLY A 214 7.51 -17.61 -11.84
N TYR A 215 6.57 -16.67 -11.82
CA TYR A 215 5.14 -16.95 -11.73
C TYR A 215 4.35 -16.05 -12.68
N TYR A 216 3.17 -16.51 -13.07
CA TYR A 216 2.23 -15.76 -13.89
C TYR A 216 0.83 -15.92 -13.32
N ASP A 217 0.25 -14.82 -12.86
CA ASP A 217 -1.08 -14.76 -12.28
C ASP A 217 -2.06 -14.17 -13.29
N PHE A 218 -3.06 -14.95 -13.72
CA PHE A 218 -4.13 -14.43 -14.56
C PHE A 218 -5.09 -13.60 -13.70
N TYR A 219 -5.44 -12.39 -14.17
CA TYR A 219 -6.54 -11.67 -13.55
C TYR A 219 -7.82 -12.41 -13.92
N SER A 220 -8.40 -13.14 -12.97
CA SER A 220 -9.69 -13.77 -13.23
C SER A 220 -10.70 -12.65 -13.43
N ASN A 221 -11.29 -12.58 -14.62
CA ASN A 221 -12.40 -11.68 -14.87
C ASN A 221 -13.57 -12.07 -13.96
N GLU A 222 -14.19 -11.03 -13.41
CA GLU A 222 -15.49 -11.03 -12.75
C GLU A 222 -15.48 -11.45 -11.26
N ILE A 223 -15.35 -10.46 -10.37
CA ILE A 223 -16.25 -10.17 -9.22
C ILE A 223 -15.56 -9.28 -8.15
N LEU A 224 -14.22 -9.24 -8.05
CA LEU A 224 -13.55 -8.57 -6.91
C LEU A 224 -12.84 -7.23 -7.18
N ASN A 225 -12.83 -6.74 -8.43
CA ASN A 225 -12.16 -5.48 -8.80
C ASN A 225 -13.11 -4.40 -9.35
N ASP A 226 -14.41 -4.45 -9.02
CA ASP A 226 -15.27 -3.28 -9.23
C ASP A 226 -15.04 -2.27 -8.11
N VAL A 227 -13.96 -1.51 -8.23
CA VAL A 227 -13.81 -0.22 -7.54
C VAL A 227 -14.28 0.84 -8.52
N ARG A 228 -15.60 1.01 -8.62
CA ARG A 228 -16.22 2.26 -9.08
C ARG A 228 -16.22 3.29 -7.97
#